data_AF-A0A9W4KL44-F1
#
_entry.id   AF-A0A9W4KL44-F1
#
_cell.length_a   1.000
_cell.length_b   1.000
_cell.length_c   1.000
_cell.angle_alpha   90.00
_cell.angle_beta   90.00
_cell.angle_gamma   90.00
#
_symmetry.space_group_name_H-M   'P 1'
#
loop_
_entity.id
_entity.type
_entity.pdbx_description
1 polymer ?
#
loop_
_entity_poly.entity_id
_entity_poly.type
_entity_poly.pdbx_seq_one_letter_code
_entity_poly.pdbx_strand_id
1 'polypeptide(L)'
;MASIPSLPAALNPALSGRDAIADVLYRCVLGLDTNDMALFDSSFTSTATFSINGKVSSGLPAIHTNCFEVVSKLDTTHFVTNIRINIADSGVKAAATASALAQHYRGGKGHEPNESAGWGAVLR
;
A
#
# COMPACT_ATOMS: atom_id res chain seq x y z
N MET A 1 6.01 -13.06 -18.93
CA MET A 1 6.72 -12.76 -17.68
C MET A 1 6.24 -13.76 -16.64
N ALA A 2 7.13 -14.50 -15.98
CA ALA A 2 6.72 -15.36 -14.88
C ALA A 2 6.11 -14.49 -13.78
N SER A 3 4.99 -14.93 -13.20
CA SER A 3 4.37 -14.23 -12.08
C SER A 3 5.34 -14.27 -10.89
N ILE A 4 5.60 -13.10 -10.30
CA ILE A 4 6.34 -13.01 -9.04
C ILE A 4 5.50 -13.76 -7.99
N PRO A 5 6.09 -14.72 -7.25
CA PRO A 5 5.34 -15.39 -6.18
C PRO A 5 4.90 -14.37 -5.13
N SER A 6 3.77 -14.64 -4.48
CA SER A 6 3.28 -13.76 -3.43
C SER A 6 4.32 -13.60 -2.32
N LEU A 7 4.49 -12.37 -1.87
CA LEU A 7 5.43 -12.05 -0.80
C LEU A 7 4.83 -12.43 0.57
N PRO A 8 5.66 -12.76 1.57
CA PRO A 8 5.16 -13.19 2.86
C PRO A 8 4.45 -12.05 3.59
N ALA A 9 3.14 -12.20 3.81
CA ALA A 9 2.37 -11.29 4.64
C ALA A 9 2.71 -11.39 6.15
N ALA A 10 3.22 -12.54 6.58
CA ALA A 10 3.71 -12.76 7.94
C ALA A 10 5.20 -13.10 7.89
N LEU A 11 6.01 -12.31 8.60
CA LEU A 11 7.46 -12.52 8.69
C LEU A 11 7.81 -13.44 9.86
N ASN A 12 8.96 -14.13 9.75
CA ASN A 12 9.52 -14.95 10.80
C ASN A 12 10.95 -14.48 11.14
N PRO A 13 11.23 -14.07 12.39
CA PRO A 13 10.32 -13.99 13.54
C PRO A 13 9.21 -12.94 13.35
N ALA A 14 8.08 -13.13 14.05
CA ALA A 14 6.95 -12.21 13.97
C ALA A 14 7.35 -10.80 14.45
N LEU A 15 6.96 -9.79 13.67
CA LEU A 15 7.13 -8.39 14.06
C LEU A 15 6.18 -8.03 15.21
N SER A 16 6.54 -7.01 15.98
CA SER A 16 5.70 -6.50 17.06
C SER A 16 5.80 -4.98 17.19
N GLY A 17 4.86 -4.38 17.93
CA GLY A 17 4.86 -2.95 18.23
C GLY A 17 4.94 -2.07 16.98
N ARG A 18 5.90 -1.15 16.96
CA ARG A 18 6.05 -0.17 15.87
C ARG A 18 6.46 -0.82 14.54
N ASP A 19 7.24 -1.89 14.58
CA ASP A 19 7.70 -2.56 13.36
C ASP A 19 6.54 -3.25 12.66
N ALA A 20 5.65 -3.92 13.42
CA ALA A 20 4.44 -4.52 12.87
C ALA A 20 3.49 -3.47 12.25
N ILE A 21 3.41 -2.28 12.84
CA ILE A 21 2.57 -1.18 12.31
C ILE A 21 3.19 -0.57 11.05
N ALA A 22 4.50 -0.37 11.02
CA ALA A 22 5.19 0.10 9.81
C ALA A 22 5.04 -0.91 8.66
N ASP A 23 5.15 -2.21 8.98
CA ASP A 23 4.98 -3.30 8.03
C ASP A 23 3.58 -3.34 7.39
N VAL A 24 2.52 -2.96 8.10
CA VAL A 24 1.18 -2.78 7.49
C VAL A 24 1.23 -1.79 6.31
N LEU A 25 1.91 -0.65 6.48
CA LEU A 25 2.05 0.35 5.42
C LEU A 25 2.87 -0.18 4.25
N TYR A 26 3.96 -0.91 4.55
CA TYR A 26 4.80 -1.52 3.52
C TYR A 26 4.07 -2.60 2.72
N ARG A 27 3.31 -3.49 3.38
CA ARG A 27 2.51 -4.52 2.70
C ARG A 27 1.42 -3.92 1.81
N CYS A 28 0.78 -2.84 2.25
CA CYS A 28 -0.20 -2.12 1.45
C CYS A 28 0.42 -1.63 0.13
N VAL A 29 1.50 -0.85 0.20
CA VAL A 29 2.10 -0.27 -1.01
C VAL A 29 2.83 -1.29 -1.88
N LEU A 30 3.47 -2.28 -1.26
CA LEU A 30 4.16 -3.34 -1.99
C LEU A 30 3.17 -4.26 -2.71
N GLY A 31 2.02 -4.55 -2.10
CA GLY A 31 0.94 -5.30 -2.75
C GLY A 31 0.40 -4.59 -3.99
N LEU A 32 0.35 -3.25 -3.98
CA LEU A 32 0.02 -2.46 -5.17
C LEU A 32 1.12 -2.57 -6.23
N ASP A 33 2.38 -2.39 -5.85
CA ASP A 33 3.52 -2.35 -6.77
C ASP A 33 3.81 -3.70 -7.44
N THR A 34 3.56 -4.81 -6.74
CA THR A 34 3.78 -6.15 -7.26
C THR A 34 2.52 -6.82 -7.80
N ASN A 35 1.37 -6.11 -7.80
CA ASN A 35 0.06 -6.68 -8.12
C ASN A 35 -0.23 -7.97 -7.29
N ASP A 36 0.06 -7.91 -6.00
CA ASP A 36 -0.17 -9.01 -5.05
C ASP A 36 -1.36 -8.68 -4.15
N MET A 37 -2.54 -9.19 -4.55
CA MET A 37 -3.78 -8.98 -3.81
C MET A 37 -3.74 -9.57 -2.40
N ALA A 38 -3.08 -10.73 -2.22
CA ALA A 38 -3.03 -11.37 -0.91
C ALA A 38 -2.18 -10.54 0.07
N LEU A 39 -1.04 -10.00 -0.40
CA LEU A 39 -0.22 -9.10 0.39
C LEU A 39 -0.95 -7.78 0.68
N PHE A 40 -1.62 -7.20 -0.31
CA PHE A 40 -2.43 -5.99 -0.14
C PHE A 40 -3.52 -6.19 0.91
N ASP A 41 -4.32 -7.25 0.80
CA ASP A 41 -5.44 -7.56 1.69
C ASP A 41 -5.00 -7.76 3.14
N SER A 42 -3.83 -8.34 3.33
CA SER A 42 -3.27 -8.55 4.66
C SER A 42 -3.06 -7.25 5.45
N SER A 43 -2.98 -6.10 4.77
CA SER A 43 -2.79 -4.78 5.40
C SER A 43 -4.08 -4.16 5.94
N PHE A 44 -5.25 -4.77 5.66
CA PHE A 44 -6.55 -4.24 6.03
C PHE A 44 -7.30 -5.18 6.99
N THR A 45 -8.12 -4.60 7.84
CA THR A 45 -9.19 -5.33 8.51
C THR A 45 -10.41 -5.44 7.59
N SER A 46 -11.31 -6.38 7.85
CA SER A 46 -12.54 -6.56 7.05
C SER A 46 -13.46 -5.34 7.05
N THR A 47 -13.34 -4.48 8.07
CA THR A 47 -14.13 -3.25 8.25
C THR A 47 -13.33 -1.98 7.93
N ALA A 48 -12.17 -2.11 7.29
CA ALA A 48 -11.31 -0.98 6.99
C ALA A 48 -12.01 0.06 6.10
N THR A 49 -11.63 1.32 6.28
CA THR A 49 -11.96 2.41 5.37
C THR A 49 -10.68 2.96 4.78
N PHE A 50 -10.72 3.37 3.51
CA PHE A 50 -9.60 3.97 2.83
C PHE A 50 -10.03 5.24 2.10
N SER A 51 -9.42 6.37 2.47
CA SER A 51 -9.78 7.69 1.96
C SER A 51 -8.63 8.27 1.16
N ILE A 52 -8.89 8.64 -0.10
CA ILE A 52 -7.93 9.32 -0.96
C ILE A 52 -8.60 10.59 -1.49
N ASN A 53 -8.03 11.76 -1.19
CA ASN A 53 -8.55 13.06 -1.59
C ASN A 53 -10.05 13.26 -1.24
N GLY A 54 -10.47 12.77 -0.06
CA GLY A 54 -11.85 12.87 0.42
C GLY A 54 -12.82 11.82 -0.14
N LYS A 55 -12.41 10.99 -1.12
CA LYS A 55 -13.20 9.84 -1.58
C LYS A 55 -12.95 8.64 -0.66
N VAL A 56 -13.99 8.24 0.07
CA VAL A 56 -13.94 7.12 1.02
C VAL A 56 -14.41 5.83 0.37
N SER A 57 -13.61 4.78 0.51
CA SER A 57 -13.97 3.39 0.21
C SER A 57 -14.15 2.63 1.52
N SER A 58 -15.27 1.93 1.68
CA SER A 58 -15.62 1.21 2.92
C SER A 58 -15.67 -0.30 2.67
N GLY A 59 -14.83 -1.04 3.38
CA GLY A 59 -14.67 -2.49 3.24
C GLY A 59 -13.80 -2.88 2.05
N LEU A 60 -13.23 -4.08 2.12
CA LEU A 60 -12.31 -4.62 1.10
C LEU A 60 -12.86 -4.54 -0.34
N PRO A 61 -14.13 -4.92 -0.65
CA PRO A 61 -14.63 -4.85 -2.02
C PRO A 61 -14.55 -3.43 -2.61
N ALA A 62 -14.91 -2.41 -1.84
CA ALA A 62 -14.85 -1.03 -2.30
C ALA A 62 -13.39 -0.56 -2.44
N ILE A 63 -12.50 -0.98 -1.54
CA ILE A 63 -11.06 -0.68 -1.61
C ILE A 63 -10.44 -1.34 -2.84
N HIS A 64 -10.82 -2.57 -3.19
CA HIS A 64 -10.38 -3.26 -4.39
C HIS A 64 -10.78 -2.50 -5.65
N THR A 65 -12.08 -2.26 -5.83
CA THR A 65 -12.63 -1.58 -7.01
C THR A 65 -12.05 -0.18 -7.19
N ASN A 66 -11.90 0.58 -6.10
CA ASN A 66 -11.50 1.98 -6.18
C ASN A 66 -9.98 2.23 -6.11
N CYS A 67 -9.18 1.23 -5.71
CA CYS A 67 -7.73 1.38 -5.56
C CYS A 67 -6.97 0.22 -6.21
N PHE A 68 -7.05 -1.00 -5.66
CA PHE A 68 -6.21 -2.12 -6.10
C PHE A 68 -6.38 -2.42 -7.60
N GLU A 69 -7.61 -2.58 -8.09
CA GLU A 69 -7.90 -2.92 -9.50
C GLU A 69 -7.53 -1.80 -10.49
N VAL A 70 -7.39 -0.56 -9.99
CA VAL A 70 -6.95 0.59 -10.78
C VAL A 70 -5.43 0.57 -10.91
N VAL A 71 -4.73 0.41 -9.78
CA VAL A 71 -3.26 0.50 -9.72
C VAL A 71 -2.58 -0.78 -10.23
N SER A 72 -3.16 -1.96 -10.02
CA SER A 72 -2.63 -3.26 -10.48
C SER A 72 -2.42 -3.38 -11.99
N LYS A 73 -2.98 -2.46 -12.78
CA LYS A 73 -2.85 -2.40 -14.25
C LYS A 73 -1.73 -1.44 -14.70
N LEU A 74 -1.07 -0.79 -13.75
CA LEU A 74 -0.04 0.22 -13.98
C LEU A 74 1.34 -0.35 -13.62
N ASP A 75 2.37 0.22 -14.23
CA ASP A 75 3.72 0.06 -13.70
C ASP A 75 3.88 1.13 -12.61
N THR A 76 4.01 0.70 -11.36
CA THR A 76 3.95 1.58 -10.19
C THR A 76 5.11 1.37 -9.24
N THR A 77 5.50 2.44 -8.54
CA THR A 77 6.35 2.37 -7.36
C THR A 77 5.87 3.38 -6.33
N HIS A 78 5.75 2.93 -5.08
CA HIS A 78 5.38 3.75 -3.94
C HIS A 78 6.49 3.77 -2.89
N PHE A 79 6.91 4.97 -2.50
CA PHE A 79 7.85 5.17 -1.40
C PHE A 79 7.11 5.68 -0.16
N VAL A 80 7.21 4.96 0.95
CA VAL A 80 6.70 5.39 2.26
C VAL A 80 7.88 5.70 3.17
N THR A 81 7.92 6.94 3.67
CA THR A 81 9.03 7.47 4.48
C THR A 81 8.53 8.32 5.65
N ASN A 82 9.44 8.73 6.54
CA ASN A 82 9.13 9.60 7.69
C ASN A 82 7.98 9.07 8.58
N ILE A 83 7.90 7.74 8.74
CA ILE A 83 6.84 7.09 9.49
C ILE A 83 6.95 7.47 10.98
N ARG A 84 5.86 7.98 11.55
CA ARG A 84 5.73 8.24 12.99
C ARG A 84 4.55 7.46 13.53
N ILE A 85 4.82 6.59 14.50
CA ILE A 85 3.82 5.69 15.08
C ILE A 85 3.61 6.04 16.54
N ASN A 86 2.34 6.23 16.90
CA ASN A 86 1.88 6.36 18.26
C ASN A 86 0.97 5.19 18.61
N ILE A 87 1.33 4.41 19.63
CA ILE A 87 0.54 3.29 20.12
C ILE A 87 -0.14 3.76 21.39
N ALA A 88 -1.46 3.62 21.47
CA ALA A 88 -2.22 3.99 22.67
C ALA A 88 -1.80 3.12 23.87
N ASP A 89 -1.92 3.65 25.08
CA ASP A 89 -1.53 2.94 26.31
C ASP A 89 -2.23 1.59 26.49
N SER A 90 -3.43 1.43 25.91
CA SER A 90 -4.15 0.15 25.91
C SER A 90 -3.45 -0.94 25.07
N GLY A 91 -2.54 -0.58 24.18
CA GLY A 91 -1.86 -1.48 23.24
C GLY A 91 -2.75 -1.99 22.09
N VAL A 92 -4.04 -1.63 22.06
CA VAL A 92 -5.02 -2.17 21.09
C VAL A 92 -5.16 -1.29 19.84
N LYS A 93 -4.83 0.00 19.96
CA LYS A 93 -4.95 0.97 18.87
C LYS A 93 -3.63 1.68 18.66
N ALA A 94 -3.36 2.04 17.41
CA ALA A 94 -2.25 2.89 17.05
C ALA A 94 -2.68 3.87 15.95
N ALA A 95 -1.94 4.97 15.85
CA ALA A 95 -2.01 5.92 14.74
C ALA A 95 -0.63 6.02 14.13
N ALA A 96 -0.57 6.01 12.80
CA ALA A 96 0.66 6.22 12.04
C ALA A 96 0.47 7.38 11.08
N THR A 97 1.50 8.22 10.95
CA THR A 97 1.62 9.21 9.87
C THR A 97 2.89 8.92 9.08
N ALA A 98 2.86 9.21 7.78
CA ALA A 98 3.99 8.97 6.89
C ALA A 98 3.93 9.93 5.69
N SER A 99 5.05 10.11 5.00
CA SER A 99 5.08 10.73 3.67
C SER A 99 5.06 9.62 2.62
N ALA A 100 4.12 9.68 1.67
CA ALA A 100 4.07 8.75 0.55
C ALA A 100 4.32 9.47 -0.77
N LEU A 101 5.18 8.91 -1.62
CA LEU A 101 5.38 9.31 -3.02
C LEU A 101 5.03 8.13 -3.92
N ALA A 102 4.03 8.31 -4.77
CA ALA A 102 3.67 7.34 -5.80
C ALA A 102 4.18 7.78 -7.17
N GLN A 103 4.67 6.84 -7.97
CA GLN A 103 4.97 7.04 -9.39
C GLN A 103 4.16 6.04 -10.21
N HIS A 104 3.27 6.52 -11.07
CA HIS A 104 2.41 5.69 -11.90
C HIS A 104 2.71 5.87 -13.38
N TYR A 105 3.00 4.78 -14.07
CA TYR A 105 3.16 4.71 -15.52
C TYR A 105 2.09 3.79 -16.11
N ARG A 106 1.82 3.92 -17.40
CA ARG A 106 0.98 2.94 -18.10
C ARG A 106 1.63 1.55 -18.00
N GLY A 107 0.81 0.50 -17.90
CA GLY A 107 1.33 -0.87 -17.78
C GLY A 107 2.28 -1.22 -18.92
N GLY A 108 3.44 -1.80 -18.56
CA GLY A 108 4.53 -2.14 -19.47
C GLY A 108 5.29 -0.94 -20.04
N LYS A 109 5.13 0.27 -19.50
CA LYS A 109 5.77 1.50 -19.99
C LYS A 109 6.70 2.16 -18.98
N GLY A 110 6.81 1.65 -17.76
CA GLY A 110 7.65 2.26 -16.71
C GLY A 110 9.16 2.25 -17.00
N HIS A 111 9.62 1.42 -17.93
CA HIS A 111 11.02 1.31 -18.33
C HIS A 111 11.37 2.08 -19.62
N GLU A 112 10.37 2.65 -20.29
CA GLU A 112 10.56 3.29 -21.60
C GLU A 112 11.17 4.69 -21.42
N PRO A 113 12.19 5.05 -22.22
CA PRO A 113 12.75 6.40 -22.20
C PRO A 113 11.68 7.46 -22.54
N ASN A 114 11.71 8.59 -21.84
CA ASN A 114 10.83 9.75 -22.03
C ASN A 114 9.34 9.53 -21.68
N GLU A 115 8.97 8.39 -21.09
CA GLU A 115 7.65 8.27 -20.45
C GLU A 115 7.59 9.16 -19.20
N SER A 116 6.54 9.96 -19.09
CA SER A 116 6.25 10.72 -17.88
C SER A 116 5.34 9.93 -16.96
N ALA A 117 5.63 9.94 -15.66
CA ALA A 117 4.69 9.41 -14.68
C ALA A 117 3.40 10.23 -14.79
N GLY A 118 2.29 9.55 -15.10
CA GLY A 118 1.01 10.20 -15.38
C GLY A 118 0.39 10.84 -14.13
N TRP A 119 0.70 10.30 -12.95
CA TRP A 119 0.23 10.78 -11.65
C TRP A 119 1.30 10.57 -10.57
N GLY A 120 1.68 11.66 -9.90
CA GLY A 120 2.48 11.65 -8.69
C GLY A 120 1.64 12.13 -7.52
N ALA A 121 1.23 11.22 -6.63
CA ALA A 121 0.54 11.59 -5.40
C ALA A 121 1.59 11.75 -4.29
N VAL A 122 1.71 12.97 -3.76
CA VAL A 122 2.37 13.21 -2.47
C VAL A 122 1.26 13.24 -1.42
N LEU A 123 1.10 12.13 -0.70
CA LEU A 123 0.17 12.06 0.42
C LEU A 123 0.93 12.43 1.69
N ARG A 124 0.40 13.41 2.43
CA ARG A 124 0.88 13.85 3.74
C ARG A 124 -0.17 13.55 4.81
#